data_AF-A0A3D2CJ58-F1
#
_entry.id   AF-A0A3D2CJ58-F1
#
_cell.length_a   1.000
_cell.length_b   1.000
_cell.length_c   1.000
_cell.angle_alpha   90.00
_cell.angle_beta   90.00
_cell.angle_gamma   90.00
#
_symmetry.space_group_name_H-M   'P 1'
#
loop_
_entity.id
_entity.type
_entity.pdbx_description
1 polymer ?
#
loop_
_entity_poly.entity_id
_entity_poly.type
_entity_poly.pdbx_seq_one_letter_code
_entity_poly.pdbx_strand_id
1 'polypeptide(L)'
;MPASAVVNTPPTEATTPMLTRDQIRAKVSGKTISPQLIDPQSRRMRERAAGLLDIFNLAETEHWTRSQLDAALHDYEGLDTAHRLLKGMAKVLLDKCTFESHCPIDPFELRQKVFTRAAQTGPLALAAGPLGHRIAADVWRELAEELPTVDGRPWSVEALEASLYADLPAEQRLVERTGPRDPEALLHRYNVALVQALLLRARALTLRMKRPDAKRVRQLFRYLKFHQLMYRVSGSKSELVITVDGPQSRLRQSTRYGLQLAIFFPAVLLQPGAWSLAAEVEWGQKRKLRKQLAMSHEMGLKSHYRDRGAWTSNTEQWFVERFEKLETGWAVQPGQLLDLGRQQVLVPDLAFEKDGRVAYLDIVGFWRKSYLQKRLD
;
A
#
# COMPACT_ATOMS: atom_id res chain seq x y z
N MET A 1 8.03 -36.03 11.57
CA MET A 1 7.90 -34.56 11.56
C MET A 1 8.24 -34.06 10.16
N PRO A 2 7.30 -34.04 9.20
CA PRO A 2 7.57 -33.43 7.91
C PRO A 2 7.46 -31.90 8.05
N ALA A 3 8.48 -31.20 7.57
CA ALA A 3 8.50 -29.75 7.51
C ALA A 3 7.36 -29.25 6.64
N SER A 4 6.43 -28.49 7.23
CA SER A 4 5.40 -27.77 6.49
C SER A 4 6.07 -26.84 5.49
N ALA A 5 5.85 -27.12 4.20
CA ALA A 5 6.29 -26.27 3.11
C ALA A 5 5.57 -24.93 3.24
N VAL A 6 6.30 -23.89 3.65
CA VAL A 6 5.88 -22.51 3.52
C VAL A 6 5.85 -22.21 2.02
N VAL A 7 4.70 -22.43 1.40
CA VAL A 7 4.42 -21.98 0.04
C VAL A 7 4.38 -20.45 0.10
N ASN A 8 5.50 -19.82 -0.24
CA ASN A 8 5.57 -18.40 -0.53
C ASN A 8 4.66 -18.10 -1.73
N THR A 9 3.41 -17.83 -1.41
CA THR A 9 2.43 -17.36 -2.36
C THR A 9 2.79 -15.91 -2.65
N PRO A 10 2.97 -15.50 -3.93
CA PRO A 10 3.18 -14.10 -4.24
C PRO A 10 2.01 -13.29 -3.65
N PRO A 11 2.22 -12.04 -3.20
CA PRO A 11 1.13 -11.24 -2.65
C PRO A 11 0.02 -11.16 -3.71
N THR A 12 -1.05 -11.92 -3.45
CA THR A 12 -2.35 -11.82 -4.12
C THR A 12 -2.70 -10.36 -4.21
N GLU A 13 -3.21 -9.88 -5.35
CA GLU A 13 -3.53 -8.48 -5.65
C GLU A 13 -4.14 -7.71 -4.47
N ALA A 14 -3.29 -7.27 -3.55
CA ALA A 14 -3.68 -6.52 -2.38
C ALA A 14 -3.91 -5.12 -2.91
N THR A 15 -5.19 -4.84 -3.19
CA THR A 15 -5.74 -3.52 -3.47
C THR A 15 -4.92 -2.49 -2.72
N THR A 16 -3.97 -1.80 -3.38
CA THR A 16 -2.95 -1.04 -2.66
C THR A 16 -3.69 0.04 -1.89
N PRO A 17 -3.80 -0.10 -0.56
CA PRO A 17 -4.94 0.51 0.07
C PRO A 17 -4.58 1.97 0.36
N MET A 18 -5.47 2.84 -0.10
CA MET A 18 -5.32 4.29 -0.10
C MET A 18 -6.60 4.91 0.45
N LEU A 19 -6.50 6.16 0.91
CA LEU A 19 -7.66 6.87 1.44
C LEU A 19 -8.80 6.92 0.42
N THR A 20 -10.00 6.56 0.88
CA THR A 20 -11.21 6.63 0.07
C THR A 20 -11.71 8.06 0.00
N ARG A 21 -12.59 8.35 -0.96
CA ARG A 21 -13.03 9.71 -1.28
C ARG A 21 -13.62 10.46 -0.07
N ASP A 22 -14.41 9.75 0.72
CA ASP A 22 -15.03 10.22 1.96
C ASP A 22 -14.00 10.53 3.05
N GLN A 23 -12.76 10.03 2.97
CA GLN A 23 -11.66 10.31 3.90
C GLN A 23 -10.72 11.43 3.41
N ILE A 24 -10.73 11.78 2.12
CA ILE A 24 -9.81 12.77 1.55
C ILE A 24 -10.13 14.21 1.99
N ARG A 25 -9.28 14.79 2.84
CA ARG A 25 -9.36 16.20 3.23
C ARG A 25 -8.56 17.11 2.27
N ALA A 26 -9.27 17.79 1.37
CA ALA A 26 -8.65 18.71 0.42
C ALA A 26 -9.46 20.01 0.30
N LYS A 27 -8.74 21.14 0.19
CA LYS A 27 -9.32 22.45 -0.07
C LYS A 27 -9.28 22.70 -1.59
N VAL A 28 -10.42 23.06 -2.15
CA VAL A 28 -10.53 23.44 -3.57
C VAL A 28 -10.74 24.93 -3.65
N SER A 29 -9.91 25.64 -4.40
CA SER A 29 -10.04 27.08 -4.64
C SER A 29 -9.90 27.36 -6.12
N GLY A 30 -11.00 27.71 -6.80
CA GLY A 30 -11.00 27.95 -8.24
C GLY A 30 -10.43 26.76 -9.02
N LYS A 31 -9.26 26.94 -9.65
CA LYS A 31 -8.56 25.90 -10.44
C LYS A 31 -7.54 25.08 -9.64
N THR A 32 -7.33 25.35 -8.36
CA THR A 32 -6.33 24.65 -7.54
C THR A 32 -6.98 23.71 -6.53
N ILE A 33 -6.24 22.68 -6.15
CA ILE A 33 -6.57 21.76 -5.05
C ILE A 33 -5.34 21.57 -4.17
N SER A 34 -5.53 21.70 -2.87
CA SER A 34 -4.46 21.48 -1.89
C SER A 34 -4.89 20.48 -0.82
N PRO A 35 -4.01 19.53 -0.43
CA PRO A 35 -4.28 18.64 0.69
C PRO A 35 -4.30 19.45 1.99
N GLN A 36 -5.24 19.15 2.88
CA GLN A 36 -5.27 19.72 4.23
C GLN A 36 -4.35 18.91 5.15
N LEU A 37 -3.05 19.13 4.98
CA LEU A 37 -2.02 18.46 5.78
C LEU A 37 -2.17 18.80 7.26
N ILE A 38 -1.70 17.88 8.09
CA ILE A 38 -1.68 18.02 9.54
C ILE A 38 -0.27 18.36 9.96
N ASP A 39 -0.13 19.27 10.92
CA ASP A 39 1.15 19.45 11.62
C ASP A 39 1.43 18.23 12.52
N PRO A 40 2.47 17.43 12.24
CA PRO A 40 2.83 16.26 13.04
C PRO A 40 3.26 16.60 14.48
N GLN A 41 3.60 17.87 14.75
CA GLN A 41 3.95 18.35 16.09
C GLN A 41 2.75 18.80 16.90
N SER A 42 1.56 18.91 16.30
CA SER A 42 0.35 19.34 16.99
C SER A 42 -0.03 18.35 18.10
N ARG A 43 -0.01 18.83 19.35
CA ARG A 43 -0.37 18.03 20.55
C ARG A 43 -1.74 17.35 20.40
N ARG A 44 -2.77 18.11 20.03
CA ARG A 44 -4.14 17.60 19.82
C ARG A 44 -4.20 16.49 18.77
N MET A 45 -3.40 16.59 17.71
CA MET A 45 -3.38 15.57 16.65
C MET A 45 -2.61 14.33 17.07
N ARG A 46 -1.55 14.50 17.86
CA ARG A 46 -0.80 13.39 18.46
C ARG A 46 -1.63 12.61 19.47
N GLU A 47 -2.42 13.30 20.30
CA GLU A 47 -3.34 12.65 21.26
C GLU A 47 -4.39 11.79 20.53
N ARG A 48 -4.95 12.29 19.43
CA ARG A 48 -5.87 11.51 18.57
C ARG A 48 -5.20 10.29 17.93
N ALA A 49 -4.00 10.49 17.39
CA ALA A 49 -3.22 9.41 16.79
C ALA A 49 -2.83 8.36 17.84
N ALA A 50 -2.53 8.76 19.08
CA ALA A 50 -2.25 7.87 20.19
C ALA A 50 -3.46 7.01 20.55
N GLY A 51 -4.64 7.62 20.73
CA GLY A 51 -5.86 6.85 21.05
C GLY A 51 -6.22 5.82 19.97
N LEU A 52 -6.03 6.15 18.69
CA LEU A 52 -6.15 5.16 17.62
C LEU A 52 -5.12 4.04 17.77
N LEU A 53 -3.84 4.37 17.97
CA LEU A 53 -2.79 3.36 18.13
C LEU A 53 -3.06 2.43 19.32
N ASP A 54 -3.62 2.95 20.42
CA ASP A 54 -4.00 2.14 21.59
C ASP A 54 -5.06 1.10 21.24
N ILE A 55 -6.09 1.48 20.46
CA ILE A 55 -7.10 0.55 19.94
C ILE A 55 -6.45 -0.54 19.09
N PHE A 56 -5.57 -0.18 18.16
CA PHE A 56 -4.88 -1.16 17.31
C PHE A 56 -3.91 -2.05 18.09
N ASN A 57 -3.25 -1.53 19.13
CA ASN A 57 -2.34 -2.30 19.99
C ASN A 57 -3.12 -3.31 20.85
N LEU A 58 -4.29 -2.90 21.36
CA LEU A 58 -5.19 -3.80 22.08
C LEU A 58 -5.73 -4.89 21.15
N ALA A 59 -6.20 -4.50 19.96
CA ALA A 59 -6.69 -5.42 18.95
C ALA A 59 -5.65 -6.47 18.51
N GLU A 60 -4.38 -6.08 18.40
CA GLU A 60 -3.28 -6.99 18.06
C GLU A 60 -2.95 -7.94 19.22
N THR A 61 -2.92 -7.43 20.45
CA THR A 61 -2.65 -8.24 21.67
C THR A 61 -3.75 -9.25 21.95
N GLU A 62 -5.01 -8.87 21.76
CA GLU A 62 -6.18 -9.71 22.05
C GLU A 62 -6.70 -10.49 20.83
N HIS A 63 -6.02 -10.38 19.68
CA HIS A 63 -6.44 -11.01 18.42
C HIS A 63 -7.91 -10.73 18.05
N TRP A 64 -8.30 -9.46 18.15
CA TRP A 64 -9.66 -9.02 17.85
C TRP A 64 -10.08 -9.41 16.44
N THR A 65 -11.38 -9.68 16.30
CA THR A 65 -12.01 -9.81 15.00
C THR A 65 -12.11 -8.44 14.33
N ARG A 66 -12.24 -8.46 13.01
CA ARG A 66 -12.45 -7.23 12.23
C ARG A 66 -13.68 -6.46 12.71
N SER A 67 -14.75 -7.16 13.06
CA SER A 67 -15.97 -6.57 13.63
C SER A 67 -15.71 -5.84 14.95
N GLN A 68 -14.97 -6.45 15.87
CA GLN A 68 -14.61 -5.84 17.16
C GLN A 68 -13.76 -4.57 16.96
N LEU A 69 -12.78 -4.63 16.05
CA LEU A 69 -11.96 -3.48 15.71
C LEU A 69 -12.80 -2.35 15.06
N ASP A 70 -13.66 -2.70 14.09
CA ASP A 70 -14.52 -1.72 13.42
C ASP A 70 -15.49 -1.05 14.41
N ALA A 71 -16.03 -1.79 15.39
CA ALA A 71 -16.88 -1.26 16.45
C ALA A 71 -16.11 -0.28 17.36
N ALA A 72 -14.93 -0.67 17.85
CA ALA A 72 -14.10 0.19 18.69
C ALA A 72 -13.66 1.48 17.96
N LEU A 73 -13.34 1.38 16.67
CA LEU A 73 -13.04 2.54 15.83
C LEU A 73 -14.27 3.43 15.66
N HIS A 74 -15.44 2.85 15.43
CA HIS A 74 -16.69 3.60 15.32
C HIS A 74 -17.00 4.41 16.58
N ASP A 75 -16.87 3.78 17.75
CA ASP A 75 -17.10 4.43 19.04
C ASP A 75 -16.10 5.58 19.27
N TYR A 76 -14.82 5.35 18.99
CA TYR A 76 -13.79 6.39 19.11
C TYR A 76 -14.02 7.56 18.14
N GLU A 77 -14.42 7.27 16.91
CA GLU A 77 -14.72 8.29 15.90
C GLU A 77 -15.98 9.11 16.24
N GLY A 78 -17.00 8.47 16.81
CA GLY A 78 -18.27 9.11 17.17
C GLY A 78 -18.14 10.18 18.25
N LEU A 79 -17.12 10.07 19.10
CA LEU A 79 -16.84 11.02 20.18
C LEU A 79 -16.15 12.31 19.73
N ASP A 80 -15.65 12.39 18.48
CA ASP A 80 -14.86 13.53 18.02
C ASP A 80 -15.47 14.25 16.79
N THR A 81 -15.57 15.58 16.90
CA THR A 81 -15.91 16.50 15.80
C THR A 81 -15.14 16.27 14.48
N ALA A 82 -13.92 15.72 14.53
CA ALA A 82 -13.05 15.45 13.40
C ALA A 82 -13.16 14.02 12.84
N HIS A 83 -14.37 13.43 12.83
CA HIS A 83 -14.67 12.10 12.29
C HIS A 83 -13.94 11.74 10.99
N ARG A 84 -13.95 12.64 9.98
CA ARG A 84 -13.31 12.41 8.68
C ARG A 84 -11.80 12.20 8.77
N LEU A 85 -11.17 12.92 9.71
CA LEU A 85 -9.74 12.82 9.93
C LEU A 85 -9.39 11.49 10.58
N LEU A 86 -10.11 11.12 11.65
CA LEU A 86 -9.90 9.87 12.37
C LEU A 86 -10.11 8.66 11.45
N LYS A 87 -11.18 8.66 10.64
CA LYS A 87 -11.41 7.64 9.60
C LYS A 87 -10.22 7.46 8.67
N GLY A 88 -9.61 8.56 8.25
CA GLY A 88 -8.44 8.51 7.38
C GLY A 88 -7.19 8.00 8.08
N MET A 89 -6.96 8.35 9.36
CA MET A 89 -5.86 7.79 10.15
C MET A 89 -6.05 6.30 10.44
N ALA A 90 -7.26 5.90 10.84
CA ALA A 90 -7.63 4.50 11.06
C ALA A 90 -7.46 3.68 9.78
N LYS A 91 -7.90 4.21 8.63
CA LYS A 91 -7.66 3.57 7.33
C LYS A 91 -6.17 3.31 7.08
N VAL A 92 -5.31 4.28 7.35
CA VAL A 92 -3.85 4.13 7.16
C VAL A 92 -3.27 2.99 8.02
N LEU A 93 -3.83 2.75 9.20
CA LEU A 93 -3.44 1.64 10.07
C LEU A 93 -4.03 0.30 9.59
N LEU A 94 -5.33 0.26 9.29
CA LEU A 94 -6.03 -0.93 8.74
C LEU A 94 -5.34 -1.46 7.49
N ASP A 95 -4.84 -0.55 6.66
CA ASP A 95 -4.11 -0.81 5.42
C ASP A 95 -2.77 -1.52 5.62
N LYS A 96 -2.34 -1.66 6.88
CA LYS A 96 -1.14 -2.35 7.32
C LYS A 96 -1.43 -3.49 8.29
N CYS A 97 -2.69 -3.91 8.36
CA CYS A 97 -3.14 -5.06 9.13
C CYS A 97 -3.30 -6.28 8.21
N THR A 98 -2.84 -7.43 8.68
CA THR A 98 -3.11 -8.74 8.08
C THR A 98 -4.16 -9.44 8.91
N PHE A 99 -5.26 -9.81 8.27
CA PHE A 99 -6.36 -10.55 8.91
C PHE A 99 -6.41 -11.96 8.35
N GLU A 100 -6.59 -12.94 9.22
CA GLU A 100 -6.68 -14.34 8.82
C GLU A 100 -7.90 -14.99 9.48
N SER A 101 -8.48 -15.95 8.76
CA SER A 101 -9.49 -16.87 9.28
C SER A 101 -8.76 -18.10 9.81
N HIS A 102 -8.88 -18.36 11.12
CA HIS A 102 -8.43 -19.62 11.68
C HIS A 102 -9.63 -20.55 11.84
N CYS A 103 -9.75 -21.54 10.95
CA CYS A 103 -10.80 -22.55 11.08
C CYS A 103 -10.24 -23.96 10.89
N PRO A 104 -10.15 -24.76 11.97
CA PRO A 104 -9.65 -26.14 11.90
C PRO A 104 -10.53 -27.08 11.07
N ILE A 105 -11.82 -26.78 10.95
CA ILE A 105 -12.80 -27.50 10.13
C ILE A 105 -13.41 -26.50 9.16
N ASP A 106 -13.75 -26.92 7.95
CA ASP A 106 -14.46 -26.04 7.02
C ASP A 106 -15.77 -25.49 7.66
N PRO A 107 -15.96 -24.16 7.78
CA PRO A 107 -17.15 -23.58 8.41
C PRO A 107 -18.48 -24.03 7.79
N PHE A 108 -18.50 -24.30 6.48
CA PHE A 108 -19.70 -24.78 5.82
C PHE A 108 -20.06 -26.20 6.28
N GLU A 109 -19.09 -27.12 6.33
CA GLU A 109 -19.30 -28.46 6.89
C GLU A 109 -19.72 -28.41 8.37
N LEU A 110 -19.09 -27.53 9.16
CA LEU A 110 -19.43 -27.37 10.57
C LEU A 110 -20.88 -26.91 10.74
N ARG A 111 -21.31 -25.89 9.99
CA ARG A 111 -22.70 -25.41 9.98
C ARG A 111 -23.68 -26.52 9.61
N GLN A 112 -23.35 -27.32 8.59
CA GLN A 112 -24.21 -28.42 8.17
C GLN A 112 -24.40 -29.45 9.29
N LYS A 113 -23.32 -29.86 9.97
CA LYS A 113 -23.39 -30.81 11.09
C LYS A 113 -24.20 -30.25 12.26
N VAL A 114 -23.93 -28.99 12.65
CA VAL A 114 -24.62 -28.29 13.74
C VAL A 114 -26.12 -28.19 13.49
N PHE A 115 -26.51 -27.68 12.34
CA PHE A 115 -27.93 -27.47 12.04
C PHE A 115 -28.68 -28.79 11.81
N THR A 116 -28.01 -29.82 11.28
CA THR A 116 -28.60 -31.16 11.17
C THR A 116 -28.86 -31.75 12.55
N ARG A 117 -27.89 -31.66 13.48
CA ARG A 117 -28.06 -32.14 14.85
C ARG A 117 -29.15 -31.37 15.59
N ALA A 118 -29.15 -30.04 15.48
CA ALA A 118 -30.19 -29.20 16.07
C ALA A 118 -31.59 -29.59 15.58
N ALA A 119 -31.75 -29.86 14.28
CA ALA A 119 -33.02 -30.31 13.71
C ALA A 119 -33.48 -31.69 14.23
N GLN A 120 -32.55 -32.61 14.47
CA GLN A 120 -32.84 -33.95 15.04
C GLN A 120 -33.23 -33.88 16.52
N THR A 121 -32.67 -32.93 17.26
CA THR A 121 -32.89 -32.75 18.70
C THR A 121 -34.26 -32.16 19.05
N GLY A 122 -34.90 -31.46 18.11
CA GLY A 122 -36.18 -30.77 18.32
C GLY A 122 -36.01 -29.30 18.75
N PRO A 123 -37.09 -28.63 19.19
CA PRO A 123 -37.04 -27.19 19.50
C PRO A 123 -36.07 -26.90 20.64
N LEU A 124 -35.13 -25.99 20.39
CA LEU A 124 -34.17 -25.52 21.38
C LEU A 124 -34.70 -24.29 22.11
N ALA A 125 -34.61 -24.29 23.44
CA ALA A 125 -34.91 -23.14 24.26
C ALA A 125 -33.72 -22.16 24.30
N LEU A 126 -33.99 -20.88 24.58
CA LEU A 126 -32.93 -19.89 24.85
C LEU A 126 -32.24 -20.13 26.21
N ALA A 127 -32.96 -20.73 27.16
CA ALA A 127 -32.45 -21.12 28.47
C ALA A 127 -33.11 -22.43 28.90
N ALA A 128 -32.36 -23.29 29.60
CA ALA A 128 -32.85 -24.61 30.01
C ALA A 128 -34.05 -24.51 30.98
N GLY A 129 -34.06 -23.47 31.82
CA GLY A 129 -35.10 -23.27 32.83
C GLY A 129 -35.19 -24.41 33.86
N PRO A 130 -36.21 -24.40 34.73
CA PRO A 130 -36.38 -25.40 35.78
C PRO A 130 -36.70 -26.81 35.26
N LEU A 131 -37.24 -26.90 34.04
CA LEU A 131 -37.67 -28.13 33.39
C LEU A 131 -36.55 -28.81 32.59
N GLY A 132 -35.34 -28.22 32.54
CA GLY A 132 -34.20 -28.81 31.85
C GLY A 132 -34.38 -28.91 30.34
N HIS A 133 -35.00 -27.90 29.71
CA HIS A 133 -35.14 -27.84 28.27
C HIS A 133 -33.77 -27.83 27.58
N ARG A 134 -33.66 -28.50 26.44
CA ARG A 134 -32.43 -28.50 25.67
C ARG A 134 -32.14 -27.12 25.09
N ILE A 135 -30.87 -26.73 25.12
CA ILE A 135 -30.36 -25.47 24.59
C ILE A 135 -29.28 -25.73 23.55
N ALA A 136 -28.87 -24.68 22.83
CA ALA A 136 -27.80 -24.77 21.84
C ALA A 136 -26.51 -25.40 22.41
N ALA A 137 -26.14 -25.03 23.64
CA ALA A 137 -24.96 -25.58 24.34
C ALA A 137 -24.95 -27.11 24.45
N ASP A 138 -26.10 -27.76 24.54
CA ASP A 138 -26.18 -29.23 24.60
C ASP A 138 -25.81 -29.85 23.24
N VAL A 139 -26.32 -29.27 22.15
CA VAL A 139 -25.99 -29.67 20.78
C VAL A 139 -24.51 -29.46 20.49
N TRP A 140 -23.95 -28.32 20.93
CA TRP A 140 -22.53 -28.01 20.79
C TRP A 140 -21.65 -29.03 21.53
N ARG A 141 -22.02 -29.41 22.76
CA ARG A 141 -21.26 -30.37 23.57
C ARG A 141 -21.25 -31.77 22.97
N GLU A 142 -22.40 -32.24 22.48
CA GLU A 142 -22.48 -33.55 21.81
C GLU A 142 -21.65 -33.58 20.52
N LEU A 143 -21.70 -32.51 19.72
CA LEU A 143 -20.88 -32.41 18.51
C LEU A 143 -19.39 -32.32 18.82
N ALA A 144 -19.01 -31.67 19.92
CA ALA A 144 -17.60 -31.59 20.34
C ALA A 144 -16.97 -32.96 20.63
N GLU A 145 -17.77 -33.94 21.09
CA GLU A 145 -17.32 -35.32 21.32
C GLU A 145 -17.13 -36.11 20.02
N GLU A 146 -17.89 -35.77 18.97
CA GLU A 146 -17.87 -36.47 17.68
C GLU A 146 -16.84 -35.90 16.70
N LEU A 147 -16.46 -34.63 16.86
CA LEU A 147 -15.53 -33.95 15.96
C LEU A 147 -14.07 -34.34 16.25
N PRO A 148 -13.22 -34.42 15.20
CA PRO A 148 -11.80 -34.68 15.39
C PRO A 148 -11.18 -33.60 16.27
N THR A 149 -10.23 -34.01 17.12
CA THR A 149 -9.51 -33.10 18.00
C THR A 149 -8.69 -32.09 17.21
N VAL A 150 -8.60 -30.87 17.72
CA VAL A 150 -7.76 -29.80 17.18
C VAL A 150 -6.53 -29.69 18.06
N ASP A 151 -5.34 -29.81 17.47
CA ASP A 151 -4.06 -29.78 18.20
C ASP A 151 -4.01 -30.76 19.40
N GLY A 152 -4.67 -31.92 19.25
CA GLY A 152 -4.73 -32.96 20.27
C GLY A 152 -5.70 -32.68 21.43
N ARG A 153 -6.58 -31.67 21.32
CA ARG A 153 -7.59 -31.32 22.33
C ARG A 153 -9.02 -31.47 21.78
N PRO A 154 -10.00 -31.88 22.62
CA PRO A 154 -11.41 -31.86 22.23
C PRO A 154 -11.88 -30.42 22.05
N TRP A 155 -12.92 -30.24 21.24
CA TRP A 155 -13.52 -28.93 21.03
C TRP A 155 -14.18 -28.41 22.31
N SER A 156 -14.01 -27.12 22.60
CA SER A 156 -14.88 -26.44 23.56
C SER A 156 -16.11 -25.89 22.84
N VAL A 157 -17.20 -25.65 23.59
CA VAL A 157 -18.43 -25.06 23.03
C VAL A 157 -18.14 -23.69 22.42
N GLU A 158 -17.35 -22.88 23.12
CA GLU A 158 -16.95 -21.53 22.70
C GLU A 158 -16.11 -21.58 21.42
N ALA A 159 -15.21 -22.56 21.31
CA ALA A 159 -14.41 -22.77 20.10
C ALA A 159 -15.26 -23.20 18.90
N LEU A 160 -16.28 -24.05 19.12
CA LEU A 160 -17.20 -24.45 18.05
C LEU A 160 -18.04 -23.26 17.57
N GLU A 161 -18.57 -22.49 18.50
CA GLU A 161 -19.39 -21.31 18.22
C GLU A 161 -18.58 -20.27 17.44
N ALA A 162 -17.36 -19.96 17.88
CA ALA A 162 -16.47 -19.04 17.19
C ALA A 162 -16.06 -19.51 15.78
N SER A 163 -16.04 -20.83 15.54
CA SER A 163 -15.65 -21.41 14.25
C SER A 163 -16.79 -21.45 13.23
N LEU A 164 -18.04 -21.33 13.66
CA LEU A 164 -19.23 -21.48 12.82
C LEU A 164 -19.29 -20.48 11.65
N TYR A 165 -18.76 -19.27 11.88
CA TYR A 165 -18.75 -18.16 10.93
C TYR A 165 -17.35 -17.60 10.69
N ALA A 166 -16.30 -18.37 11.00
CA ALA A 166 -14.91 -17.94 10.83
C ALA A 166 -14.53 -17.64 9.36
N ASP A 167 -15.34 -18.09 8.38
CA ASP A 167 -15.24 -17.73 6.96
C ASP A 167 -15.72 -16.31 6.63
N LEU A 168 -16.49 -15.67 7.52
CA LEU A 168 -16.97 -14.31 7.29
C LEU A 168 -15.83 -13.29 7.43
N PRO A 169 -15.71 -12.30 6.52
CA PRO A 169 -14.69 -11.26 6.61
C PRO A 169 -14.69 -10.47 7.93
N ALA A 170 -15.85 -10.38 8.60
CA ALA A 170 -16.02 -9.70 9.88
C ALA A 170 -15.39 -10.48 11.05
N GLU A 171 -15.28 -11.81 10.93
CA GLU A 171 -14.75 -12.70 11.96
C GLU A 171 -13.25 -12.99 11.79
N GLN A 172 -12.65 -12.52 10.69
CA GLN A 172 -11.20 -12.61 10.50
C GLN A 172 -10.48 -11.87 11.62
N ARG A 173 -9.46 -12.52 12.19
CA ARG A 173 -8.71 -12.01 13.34
C ARG A 173 -7.46 -11.28 12.88
N LEU A 174 -7.11 -10.22 13.62
CA LEU A 174 -5.86 -9.51 13.39
C LEU A 174 -4.67 -10.38 13.81
N VAL A 175 -3.82 -10.71 12.84
CA VAL A 175 -2.61 -11.54 13.06
C VAL A 175 -1.35 -10.69 13.07
N GLU A 176 -1.26 -9.69 12.20
CA GLU A 176 -0.05 -8.89 12.07
C GLU A 176 -0.37 -7.43 11.76
N ARG A 177 0.47 -6.51 12.28
CA ARG A 177 0.46 -5.10 11.92
C ARG A 177 1.85 -4.58 11.54
N THR A 178 2.00 -4.11 10.29
CA THR A 178 3.27 -3.63 9.71
C THR A 178 3.33 -2.11 9.49
N GLY A 179 2.49 -1.35 10.21
CA GLY A 179 2.31 0.10 10.07
C GLY A 179 3.04 0.97 11.11
N PRO A 180 2.77 2.29 11.13
CA PRO A 180 3.29 3.20 12.15
C PRO A 180 2.95 2.75 13.57
N ARG A 181 3.93 2.81 14.48
CA ARG A 181 3.79 2.39 15.88
C ARG A 181 3.73 3.57 16.85
N ASP A 182 4.17 4.75 16.42
CA ASP A 182 4.12 6.00 17.18
C ASP A 182 3.20 7.05 16.53
N PRO A 183 2.66 8.00 17.32
CA PRO A 183 1.72 9.02 16.81
C PRO A 183 2.31 9.90 15.71
N GLU A 184 3.58 10.32 15.83
CA GLU A 184 4.19 11.22 14.84
C GLU A 184 4.35 10.52 13.48
N ALA A 185 4.81 9.28 13.46
CA ALA A 185 4.92 8.49 12.25
C ALA A 185 3.56 8.27 11.58
N LEU A 186 2.49 8.07 12.36
CA LEU A 186 1.13 7.97 11.82
C LEU A 186 0.70 9.27 11.14
N LEU A 187 0.94 10.42 11.76
CA LEU A 187 0.61 11.72 11.17
C LEU A 187 1.39 11.98 9.86
N HIS A 188 2.70 11.66 9.84
CA HIS A 188 3.48 11.74 8.61
C HIS A 188 2.95 10.80 7.53
N ARG A 189 2.65 9.54 7.89
CA ARG A 189 2.12 8.55 6.95
C ARG A 189 0.75 8.97 6.39
N TYR A 190 -0.12 9.54 7.23
CA TYR A 190 -1.42 10.08 6.84
C TYR A 190 -1.28 11.22 5.83
N ASN A 191 -0.39 12.18 6.09
CA ASN A 191 -0.13 13.29 5.18
C ASN A 191 0.32 12.80 3.79
N VAL A 192 1.19 11.78 3.75
CA VAL A 192 1.57 11.14 2.48
C VAL A 192 0.39 10.43 1.84
N ALA A 193 -0.40 9.66 2.60
CA ALA A 193 -1.57 8.95 2.09
C ALA A 193 -2.59 9.91 1.46
N LEU A 194 -2.76 11.10 2.06
CA LEU A 194 -3.65 12.14 1.56
C LEU A 194 -3.22 12.66 0.19
N VAL A 195 -1.93 12.87 -0.01
CA VAL A 195 -1.38 13.26 -1.31
C VAL A 195 -1.52 12.13 -2.32
N GLN A 196 -1.17 10.90 -1.94
CA GLN A 196 -1.32 9.73 -2.80
C GLN A 196 -2.76 9.58 -3.29
N ALA A 197 -3.74 9.78 -2.41
CA ALA A 197 -5.15 9.73 -2.76
C ALA A 197 -5.59 10.82 -3.76
N LEU A 198 -4.96 12.00 -3.75
CA LEU A 198 -5.17 13.03 -4.78
C LEU A 198 -4.51 12.63 -6.11
N LEU A 199 -3.31 12.05 -6.05
CA LEU A 199 -2.55 11.60 -7.22
C LEU A 199 -3.15 10.37 -7.92
N LEU A 200 -4.00 9.59 -7.24
CA LEU A 200 -4.78 8.51 -7.88
C LEU A 200 -5.58 8.98 -9.09
N ARG A 201 -5.93 10.26 -9.15
CA ARG A 201 -6.70 10.89 -10.23
C ARG A 201 -5.87 11.88 -11.04
N ALA A 202 -4.55 11.83 -10.90
CA ALA A 202 -3.64 12.66 -11.68
C ALA A 202 -3.53 12.14 -13.11
N ARG A 203 -3.43 13.07 -14.04
CA ARG A 203 -3.26 12.81 -15.47
C ARG A 203 -1.81 12.91 -15.89
N ALA A 204 -1.19 13.99 -15.46
CA ALA A 204 0.20 14.26 -15.66
C ALA A 204 0.78 14.76 -14.34
N LEU A 205 2.05 14.46 -14.14
CA LEU A 205 2.86 14.93 -13.03
C LEU A 205 4.15 15.48 -13.61
N THR A 206 4.52 16.70 -13.22
CA THR A 206 5.80 17.31 -13.56
C THR A 206 6.57 17.53 -12.28
N LEU A 207 7.71 16.88 -12.15
CA LEU A 207 8.66 17.05 -11.07
C LEU A 207 9.84 17.88 -11.56
N ARG A 208 10.17 18.94 -10.84
CA ARG A 208 11.33 19.79 -11.08
C ARG A 208 12.27 19.71 -9.88
N MET A 209 13.56 19.53 -10.14
CA MET A 209 14.58 19.40 -9.12
C MET A 209 15.77 20.30 -9.44
N LYS A 210 16.27 21.03 -8.44
CA LYS A 210 17.47 21.87 -8.57
C LYS A 210 18.68 21.12 -8.00
N ARG A 211 19.77 21.09 -8.77
CA ARG A 211 21.05 20.42 -8.44
C ARG A 211 20.83 19.01 -7.84
N PRO A 212 20.14 18.13 -8.59
CA PRO A 212 19.76 16.83 -8.05
C PRO A 212 20.99 15.93 -7.85
N ASP A 213 20.98 15.15 -6.77
CA ASP A 213 22.04 14.17 -6.54
C ASP A 213 21.91 12.98 -7.51
N ALA A 214 23.01 12.61 -8.18
CA ALA A 214 22.98 11.59 -9.23
C ALA A 214 22.54 10.21 -8.71
N LYS A 215 22.94 9.83 -7.49
CA LYS A 215 22.56 8.54 -6.88
C LYS A 215 21.06 8.52 -6.58
N ARG A 216 20.51 9.62 -6.08
CA ARG A 216 19.09 9.81 -5.77
C ARG A 216 18.21 9.87 -7.01
N VAL A 217 18.69 10.51 -8.08
CA VAL A 217 18.03 10.49 -9.38
C VAL A 217 17.94 9.06 -9.91
N ARG A 218 19.03 8.27 -9.87
CA ARG A 218 18.94 6.85 -10.28
C ARG A 218 17.92 6.07 -9.46
N GLN A 219 17.91 6.25 -8.14
CA GLN A 219 16.90 5.63 -7.28
C GLN A 219 15.48 6.00 -7.74
N LEU A 220 15.22 7.28 -8.04
CA LEU A 220 13.93 7.74 -8.54
C LEU A 220 13.55 7.09 -9.88
N PHE A 221 14.49 6.99 -10.82
CA PHE A 221 14.27 6.36 -12.12
C PHE A 221 14.00 4.87 -12.01
N ARG A 222 14.65 4.17 -11.08
CA ARG A 222 14.30 2.77 -10.78
C ARG A 222 12.86 2.65 -10.29
N TYR A 223 12.39 3.54 -9.43
CA TYR A 223 10.97 3.56 -9.04
C TYR A 223 10.05 3.86 -10.23
N LEU A 224 10.41 4.80 -11.12
CA LEU A 224 9.63 5.06 -12.35
C LEU A 224 9.52 3.79 -13.22
N LYS A 225 10.65 3.09 -13.44
CA LYS A 225 10.71 1.85 -14.21
C LYS A 225 9.95 0.71 -13.54
N PHE A 226 10.13 0.53 -12.22
CA PHE A 226 9.44 -0.49 -11.43
C PHE A 226 7.93 -0.33 -11.49
N HIS A 227 7.44 0.91 -11.36
CA HIS A 227 6.02 1.24 -11.48
C HIS A 227 5.53 1.33 -12.94
N GLN A 228 6.39 1.04 -13.92
CA GLN A 228 6.10 1.03 -15.36
C GLN A 228 5.49 2.36 -15.84
N LEU A 229 5.93 3.47 -15.24
CA LEU A 229 5.47 4.80 -15.57
C LEU A 229 6.23 5.29 -16.81
N MET A 230 5.52 5.83 -17.79
CA MET A 230 6.18 6.55 -18.88
C MET A 230 6.52 7.95 -18.41
N TYR A 231 7.75 8.34 -18.73
CA TYR A 231 8.28 9.64 -18.39
C TYR A 231 9.06 10.22 -19.56
N ARG A 232 9.16 11.55 -19.56
CA ARG A 232 10.10 12.32 -20.38
C ARG A 232 10.96 13.14 -19.45
N VAL A 233 12.22 13.29 -19.83
CA VAL A 233 13.20 13.99 -19.02
C VAL A 233 13.83 15.08 -19.85
N SER A 234 13.95 16.26 -19.26
CA SER A 234 14.65 17.37 -19.85
C SER A 234 15.44 18.14 -18.80
N GLY A 235 16.42 18.91 -19.24
CA GLY A 235 17.21 19.79 -18.37
C GLY A 235 18.72 19.55 -18.51
N SER A 236 19.43 19.71 -17.41
CA SER A 236 20.89 19.62 -17.30
C SER A 236 21.29 19.03 -15.95
N LYS A 237 22.60 18.98 -15.66
CA LYS A 237 23.11 18.59 -14.33
C LYS A 237 22.67 19.54 -13.20
N SER A 238 22.31 20.79 -13.50
CA SER A 238 21.91 21.78 -12.49
C SER A 238 20.39 21.90 -12.29
N GLU A 239 19.60 21.45 -13.27
CA GLU A 239 18.14 21.44 -13.18
C GLU A 239 17.57 20.25 -13.96
N LEU A 240 16.78 19.43 -13.29
CA LEU A 240 16.16 18.25 -13.88
C LEU A 240 14.64 18.37 -13.86
N VAL A 241 14.01 18.18 -15.01
CA VAL A 241 12.56 18.21 -15.19
C VAL A 241 12.11 16.84 -15.67
N ILE A 242 11.32 16.15 -14.86
CA ILE A 242 10.74 14.84 -15.17
C ILE A 242 9.24 15.02 -15.34
N THR A 243 8.73 14.74 -16.53
CA THR A 243 7.29 14.73 -16.82
C THR A 243 6.81 13.29 -16.91
N VAL A 244 5.95 12.87 -16.00
CA VAL A 244 5.31 11.55 -15.96
C VAL A 244 3.89 11.70 -16.49
N ASP A 245 3.59 11.06 -17.63
CA ASP A 245 2.28 11.14 -18.28
C ASP A 245 1.90 9.78 -18.90
N GLY A 246 0.60 9.48 -18.92
CA GLY A 246 0.05 8.23 -19.43
C GLY A 246 0.07 8.15 -20.96
N PRO A 247 -0.07 6.93 -21.54
CA PRO A 247 0.15 6.69 -22.97
C PRO A 247 -0.96 7.31 -23.84
N GLN A 248 -2.01 7.79 -23.20
CA GLN A 248 -3.19 8.37 -23.80
C GLN A 248 -3.69 9.52 -22.93
N SER A 249 -2.87 10.53 -22.64
CA SER A 249 -3.32 11.72 -21.92
C SER A 249 -4.38 12.55 -22.66
N ARG A 250 -5.01 12.00 -23.71
CA ARG A 250 -6.22 12.49 -24.40
C ARG A 250 -7.41 11.51 -24.43
N LEU A 251 -7.24 10.21 -24.13
CA LEU A 251 -8.32 9.21 -24.09
C LEU A 251 -8.45 8.62 -22.67
N ARG A 252 -9.63 8.09 -22.33
CA ARG A 252 -10.04 7.62 -20.99
C ARG A 252 -8.88 6.93 -20.24
N GLN A 253 -8.51 7.51 -19.09
CA GLN A 253 -7.47 6.97 -18.22
C GLN A 253 -7.84 5.58 -17.70
N SER A 254 -6.85 4.70 -17.59
CA SER A 254 -6.98 3.49 -16.77
C SER A 254 -6.69 3.83 -15.31
N THR A 255 -7.57 3.42 -14.40
CA THR A 255 -7.41 3.57 -12.94
C THR A 255 -6.06 3.01 -12.44
N ARG A 256 -5.51 2.02 -13.16
CA ARG A 256 -4.19 1.42 -12.92
C ARG A 256 -3.03 2.41 -13.03
N TYR A 257 -3.05 3.36 -13.97
CA TYR A 257 -1.93 4.29 -14.13
C TYR A 257 -1.86 5.31 -12.99
N GLY A 258 -3.02 5.88 -12.60
CA GLY A 258 -3.11 6.77 -11.45
C GLY A 258 -2.70 6.10 -10.14
N LEU A 259 -3.04 4.81 -9.98
CA LEU A 259 -2.56 4.00 -8.86
C LEU A 259 -1.03 3.91 -8.83
N GLN A 260 -0.39 3.54 -9.93
CA GLN A 260 1.08 3.47 -10.00
C GLN A 260 1.75 4.82 -9.73
N LEU A 261 1.17 5.93 -10.22
CA LEU A 261 1.66 7.28 -9.93
C LEU A 261 1.61 7.61 -8.44
N ALA A 262 0.50 7.26 -7.78
CA ALA A 262 0.34 7.48 -6.34
C ALA A 262 1.28 6.60 -5.51
N ILE A 263 1.54 5.35 -5.95
CA ILE A 263 2.53 4.48 -5.30
C ILE A 263 3.96 4.97 -5.56
N PHE A 264 4.24 5.63 -6.69
CA PHE A 264 5.55 6.23 -6.98
C PHE A 264 5.87 7.45 -6.09
N PHE A 265 4.88 8.27 -5.74
CA PHE A 265 5.09 9.56 -5.06
C PHE A 265 6.02 9.54 -3.83
N PRO A 266 5.96 8.56 -2.90
CA PRO A 266 6.89 8.49 -1.77
C PRO A 266 8.38 8.45 -2.17
N ALA A 267 8.72 7.99 -3.38
CA ALA A 267 10.10 8.03 -3.89
C ALA A 267 10.58 9.46 -4.21
N VAL A 268 9.66 10.35 -4.57
CA VAL A 268 9.96 11.79 -4.74
C VAL A 268 10.39 12.41 -3.41
N LEU A 269 9.75 12.01 -2.32
CA LEU A 269 10.05 12.50 -0.98
C LEU A 269 11.43 12.07 -0.45
N LEU A 270 12.09 11.09 -1.10
CA LEU A 270 13.47 10.69 -0.79
C LEU A 270 14.51 11.60 -1.44
N GLN A 271 14.11 12.49 -2.34
CA GLN A 271 15.03 13.37 -3.03
C GLN A 271 15.50 14.51 -2.11
N PRO A 272 16.81 14.70 -1.93
CA PRO A 272 17.33 15.80 -1.14
C PRO A 272 17.21 17.12 -1.90
N GLY A 273 17.17 18.22 -1.14
CA GLY A 273 17.20 19.57 -1.69
C GLY A 273 15.88 20.06 -2.28
N ALA A 274 15.96 21.11 -3.09
CA ALA A 274 14.80 21.83 -3.58
C ALA A 274 14.14 21.13 -4.76
N TRP A 275 12.95 20.59 -4.53
CA TRP A 275 12.07 20.08 -5.56
C TRP A 275 10.68 20.73 -5.51
N SER A 276 10.02 20.76 -6.67
CA SER A 276 8.62 21.12 -6.82
C SER A 276 7.90 20.13 -7.74
N LEU A 277 6.65 19.84 -7.42
CA LEU A 277 5.80 18.90 -8.15
C LEU A 277 4.50 19.60 -8.50
N ALA A 278 4.12 19.53 -9.77
CA ALA A 278 2.84 20.01 -10.27
C ALA A 278 2.09 18.84 -10.92
N ALA A 279 0.82 18.65 -10.58
CA ALA A 279 -0.01 17.61 -11.16
C ALA A 279 -1.40 18.14 -11.54
N GLU A 280 -1.91 17.70 -12.68
CA GLU A 280 -3.29 17.95 -13.08
C GLU A 280 -4.17 16.78 -12.64
N VAL A 281 -5.11 17.02 -11.73
CA VAL A 281 -5.98 16.00 -11.14
C VAL A 281 -7.45 16.22 -11.51
N GLU A 282 -8.19 15.12 -11.69
CA GLU A 282 -9.64 15.16 -11.88
C GLU A 282 -10.40 15.12 -10.55
N TRP A 283 -11.19 16.17 -10.28
CA TRP A 283 -11.92 16.32 -9.02
C TRP A 283 -13.40 16.68 -9.22
N GLY A 284 -14.29 16.06 -8.43
CA GLY A 284 -15.76 16.28 -8.46
C GLY A 284 -16.57 14.99 -8.49
N GLN A 285 -17.85 15.01 -8.05
CA GLN A 285 -18.74 13.83 -8.03
C GLN A 285 -19.46 13.68 -9.37
N LYS A 286 -20.29 14.66 -9.72
CA LYS A 286 -21.09 14.68 -10.95
C LYS A 286 -20.30 15.18 -12.17
N ARG A 287 -19.44 16.19 -11.97
CA ARG A 287 -18.58 16.77 -13.00
C ARG A 287 -17.12 16.64 -12.59
N LYS A 288 -16.33 15.93 -13.38
CA LYS A 288 -14.88 15.81 -13.16
C LYS A 288 -14.18 17.05 -13.71
N LEU A 289 -13.89 18.00 -12.85
CA LEU A 289 -13.18 19.22 -13.19
C LEU A 289 -11.68 19.04 -13.00
N ARG A 290 -10.89 19.60 -13.92
CA ARG A 290 -9.43 19.63 -13.83
C ARG A 290 -9.01 20.62 -12.74
N LYS A 291 -8.14 20.17 -11.85
CA LYS A 291 -7.54 20.98 -10.79
C LYS A 291 -6.03 20.83 -10.81
N GLN A 292 -5.34 21.89 -10.46
CA GLN A 292 -3.89 21.92 -10.30
C GLN A 292 -3.53 21.62 -8.84
N LEU A 293 -2.77 20.55 -8.64
CA LEU A 293 -2.11 20.21 -7.38
C LEU A 293 -0.66 20.67 -7.47
N ALA A 294 -0.21 21.47 -6.52
CA ALA A 294 1.18 21.92 -6.43
C ALA A 294 1.77 21.50 -5.08
N MET A 295 3.01 21.03 -5.10
CA MET A 295 3.73 20.55 -3.94
C MET A 295 5.20 20.94 -4.01
N SER A 296 5.85 21.04 -2.85
CA SER A 296 7.28 21.33 -2.75
C SER A 296 7.90 20.63 -1.53
N HIS A 297 9.23 20.56 -1.53
CA HIS A 297 10.03 20.09 -0.40
C HIS A 297 9.74 20.83 0.93
N GLU A 298 9.25 22.06 0.87
CA GLU A 298 8.94 22.90 2.05
C GLU A 298 7.71 22.41 2.82
N MET A 299 6.89 21.51 2.25
CA MET A 299 5.68 21.01 2.90
C MET A 299 5.93 19.98 4.03
N GLY A 300 7.20 19.65 4.32
CA GLY A 300 7.57 18.81 5.46
C GLY A 300 7.08 17.35 5.38
N LEU A 301 6.74 16.87 4.19
CA LEU A 301 6.30 15.48 3.99
C LEU A 301 7.48 14.52 4.14
N LYS A 302 7.32 13.48 4.96
CA LYS A 302 8.33 12.43 5.17
C LYS A 302 7.92 11.16 4.44
N SER A 303 8.83 10.60 3.65
CA SER A 303 8.59 9.31 2.99
C SER A 303 8.45 8.18 4.00
N HIS A 304 7.58 7.22 3.72
CA HIS A 304 7.52 5.95 4.44
C HIS A 304 8.32 4.84 3.73
N TYR A 305 8.91 5.14 2.57
CA TYR A 305 9.81 4.20 1.90
C TYR A 305 11.13 4.17 2.64
N ARG A 306 11.64 2.95 2.89
CA ARG A 306 12.99 2.79 3.40
C ARG A 306 13.97 3.28 2.34
N ASP A 307 14.88 4.13 2.76
CA ASP A 307 15.98 4.53 1.92
C ASP A 307 16.96 3.36 1.77
N ARG A 308 16.80 2.58 0.70
CA ARG A 308 17.72 1.48 0.37
C ARG A 308 19.01 1.95 -0.32
N GLY A 309 19.24 3.26 -0.42
CA GLY A 309 20.42 3.82 -1.08
C GLY A 309 20.57 3.34 -2.53
N ALA A 310 21.75 2.78 -2.86
CA ALA A 310 22.08 2.33 -4.22
C ALA A 310 21.46 0.98 -4.63
N TRP A 311 20.53 0.39 -3.86
CA TRP A 311 19.92 -0.92 -4.13
C TRP A 311 19.61 -1.19 -5.61
N THR A 312 20.34 -2.10 -6.24
CA THR A 312 20.17 -2.55 -7.62
C THR A 312 19.00 -3.52 -7.73
N SER A 313 18.26 -3.47 -8.84
CA SER A 313 17.15 -4.41 -9.05
C SER A 313 17.68 -5.84 -9.26
N ASN A 314 16.90 -6.87 -8.92
CA ASN A 314 17.31 -8.27 -9.17
C ASN A 314 17.62 -8.50 -10.66
N THR A 315 16.89 -7.84 -11.57
CA THR A 315 17.13 -7.91 -13.01
C THR A 315 18.49 -7.31 -13.39
N GLU A 316 18.85 -6.15 -12.83
CA GLU A 316 20.19 -5.57 -13.01
C GLU A 316 21.27 -6.50 -12.45
N GLN A 317 21.07 -7.04 -11.24
CA GLN A 317 22.03 -7.94 -10.59
C GLN A 317 22.27 -9.19 -11.42
N TRP A 318 21.19 -9.90 -11.81
CA TRP A 318 21.31 -11.10 -12.64
C TRP A 318 21.92 -10.82 -14.01
N PHE A 319 21.66 -9.64 -14.58
CA PHE A 319 22.32 -9.24 -15.82
C PHE A 319 23.83 -9.10 -15.62
N VAL A 320 24.26 -8.33 -14.62
CA VAL A 320 25.68 -8.09 -14.33
C VAL A 320 26.39 -9.41 -14.02
N GLU A 321 25.83 -10.24 -13.13
CA GLU A 321 26.40 -11.55 -12.77
C GLU A 321 26.58 -12.48 -13.98
N ARG A 322 25.61 -12.48 -14.91
CA ARG A 322 25.72 -13.30 -16.13
C ARG A 322 26.69 -12.69 -17.15
N PHE A 323 26.75 -11.36 -17.22
CA PHE A 323 27.63 -10.65 -18.14
C PHE A 323 29.10 -10.79 -17.75
N GLU A 324 29.41 -10.68 -16.45
CA GLU A 324 30.78 -10.82 -15.92
C GLU A 324 31.33 -12.23 -16.17
N LYS A 325 30.49 -13.27 -16.09
CA LYS A 325 30.87 -14.67 -16.40
C LYS A 325 31.25 -14.92 -17.86
N LEU A 326 30.92 -14.01 -18.77
CA LEU A 326 31.29 -14.14 -20.19
C LEU A 326 32.72 -13.66 -20.49
N GLU A 327 33.43 -13.10 -19.50
CA GLU A 327 34.84 -12.67 -19.62
C GLU A 327 35.12 -11.80 -20.86
N THR A 328 34.17 -10.93 -21.21
CA THR A 328 34.20 -10.16 -22.47
C THR A 328 35.28 -9.07 -22.53
N GLY A 329 35.95 -8.80 -21.40
CA GLY A 329 36.89 -7.69 -21.22
C GLY A 329 36.25 -6.31 -21.07
N TRP A 330 34.91 -6.22 -20.99
CA TRP A 330 34.21 -4.98 -20.67
C TRP A 330 34.03 -4.82 -19.15
N ALA A 331 34.43 -3.68 -18.60
CA ALA A 331 34.16 -3.32 -17.21
C ALA A 331 32.75 -2.73 -17.10
N VAL A 332 31.94 -3.24 -16.17
CA VAL A 332 30.56 -2.77 -15.94
C VAL A 332 30.52 -1.83 -14.74
N GLN A 333 29.85 -0.70 -14.91
CA GLN A 333 29.62 0.28 -13.85
C GLN A 333 28.15 0.75 -13.85
N PRO A 334 27.63 1.26 -12.72
CA PRO A 334 26.33 1.91 -12.71
C PRO A 334 26.30 3.10 -13.67
N GLY A 335 25.19 3.25 -14.40
CA GLY A 335 25.00 4.38 -15.31
C GLY A 335 25.11 5.74 -14.62
N GLN A 336 25.47 6.76 -15.39
CA GLN A 336 25.51 8.16 -14.92
C GLN A 336 24.56 9.01 -15.74
N LEU A 337 24.09 10.13 -15.19
CA LEU A 337 23.26 11.06 -15.95
C LEU A 337 24.06 11.62 -17.12
N LEU A 338 23.57 11.33 -18.33
CA LEU A 338 24.12 11.81 -19.59
C LEU A 338 23.34 13.04 -20.04
N ASP A 339 24.05 14.11 -20.32
CA ASP A 339 23.51 15.27 -21.00
C ASP A 339 23.66 15.05 -22.51
N LEU A 340 22.55 14.89 -23.22
CA LEU A 340 22.51 14.65 -24.66
C LEU A 340 22.50 15.98 -25.44
N GLY A 341 22.55 17.12 -24.76
CA GLY A 341 22.35 18.43 -25.36
C GLY A 341 20.88 18.71 -25.66
N ARG A 342 20.58 19.93 -26.15
CA ARG A 342 19.21 20.38 -26.48
C ARG A 342 18.18 20.16 -25.36
N GLN A 343 18.62 20.27 -24.10
CA GLN A 343 17.82 20.01 -22.89
C GLN A 343 17.32 18.57 -22.78
N GLN A 344 17.97 17.58 -23.40
CA GLN A 344 17.64 16.17 -23.26
C GLN A 344 18.68 15.49 -22.37
N VAL A 345 18.21 14.63 -21.47
CA VAL A 345 19.07 13.86 -20.58
C VAL A 345 18.64 12.40 -20.56
N LEU A 346 19.62 11.49 -20.47
CA LEU A 346 19.40 10.06 -20.35
C LEU A 346 20.05 9.55 -19.06
N VAL A 347 19.35 8.68 -18.35
CA VAL A 347 19.88 8.00 -17.17
C VAL A 347 19.86 6.49 -17.45
N PRO A 348 20.94 5.95 -18.06
CA PRO A 348 21.06 4.52 -18.31
C PRO A 348 21.17 3.74 -17.00
N ASP A 349 20.86 2.45 -17.03
CA ASP A 349 21.00 1.57 -15.87
C ASP A 349 22.46 1.19 -15.67
N LEU A 350 23.16 0.86 -16.75
CA LEU A 350 24.56 0.42 -16.75
C LEU A 350 25.39 1.17 -17.79
N ALA A 351 26.68 1.31 -17.52
CA ALA A 351 27.70 1.76 -18.44
C ALA A 351 28.78 0.67 -18.55
N PHE A 352 29.28 0.43 -19.76
CA PHE A 352 30.31 -0.56 -20.07
C PHE A 352 31.50 0.19 -20.65
N GLU A 353 32.70 -0.16 -20.18
CA GLU A 353 33.94 0.42 -20.68
C GLU A 353 34.90 -0.67 -21.15
N LYS A 354 35.49 -0.47 -22.33
CA LYS A 354 36.56 -1.34 -22.87
C LYS A 354 37.42 -0.56 -23.84
N ASP A 355 38.73 -0.52 -23.61
CA ASP A 355 39.72 0.09 -24.52
C ASP A 355 39.35 1.52 -24.94
N GLY A 356 38.87 2.34 -23.98
CA GLY A 356 38.41 3.71 -24.21
C GLY A 356 37.06 3.85 -24.90
N ARG A 357 36.36 2.75 -25.22
CA ARG A 357 34.98 2.75 -25.73
C ARG A 357 34.02 2.67 -24.56
N VAL A 358 32.96 3.48 -24.62
CA VAL A 358 31.86 3.46 -23.64
C VAL A 358 30.57 3.07 -24.33
N ALA A 359 29.86 2.09 -23.77
CA ALA A 359 28.52 1.71 -24.17
C ALA A 359 27.55 1.87 -22.99
N TYR A 360 26.30 2.23 -23.26
CA TYR A 360 25.27 2.40 -22.23
C TYR A 360 24.14 1.41 -22.45
N LEU A 361 23.61 0.86 -21.36
CA LEU A 361 22.49 -0.08 -21.40
C LEU A 361 21.35 0.44 -20.53
N ASP A 362 20.14 0.32 -21.07
CA ASP A 362 18.91 0.60 -20.36
C ASP A 362 18.00 -0.61 -20.45
N ILE A 363 17.63 -1.17 -19.29
CA ILE A 363 16.76 -2.33 -19.20
C ILE A 363 15.32 -1.82 -19.26
N VAL A 364 14.68 -2.06 -20.40
CA VAL A 364 13.29 -1.67 -20.62
C VAL A 364 12.39 -2.88 -20.39
N GLY A 365 11.49 -2.78 -19.41
CA GLY A 365 10.46 -3.78 -19.18
C GLY A 365 9.35 -3.69 -20.24
N PHE A 366 8.14 -3.33 -19.85
CA PHE A 366 7.05 -3.11 -20.80
C PHE A 366 7.30 -1.87 -21.66
N TRP A 367 7.12 -2.00 -22.97
CA TRP A 367 7.34 -0.92 -23.93
C TRP A 367 6.24 -0.84 -24.99
N ARG A 368 6.14 0.33 -25.62
CA ARG A 368 5.34 0.55 -26.84
C ARG A 368 6.25 1.12 -27.93
N LYS A 369 5.96 0.80 -29.19
CA LYS A 369 6.78 1.23 -30.34
C LYS A 369 7.05 2.74 -30.33
N SER A 370 6.04 3.57 -30.12
CA SER A 370 6.17 5.03 -30.09
C SER A 370 7.01 5.57 -28.93
N TYR A 371 7.07 4.84 -27.81
CA TYR A 371 7.93 5.20 -26.67
C TYR A 371 9.39 4.87 -26.98
N LEU A 372 9.66 3.65 -27.45
CA LEU A 372 11.02 3.24 -27.80
C LEU A 372 11.57 4.10 -28.94
N GLN A 373 10.76 4.40 -29.95
CA GLN A 373 11.20 5.23 -31.07
C GLN A 373 11.64 6.62 -30.60
N LYS A 374 10.86 7.30 -29.75
CA LYS A 374 11.26 8.58 -29.14
C LYS A 374 12.44 8.51 -28.16
N ARG A 375 12.82 7.31 -27.73
CA ARG A 375 13.94 7.09 -26.81
C ARG A 375 15.21 6.75 -27.58
N LEU A 376 15.06 6.18 -28.77
CA LEU A 376 16.13 5.84 -29.70
C LEU A 376 16.49 7.02 -30.62
N ASP A 377 15.48 7.77 -31.07
CA ASP A 377 15.60 9.06 -31.78
C ASP A 377 16.02 10.18 -30.81
#